data_AF-A0A945PQC8-F1
#
_entry.id   AF-A0A945PQC8-F1
#
_cell.length_a   1.000
_cell.length_b   1.000
_cell.length_c   1.000
_cell.angle_alpha   90.00
_cell.angle_beta   90.00
_cell.angle_gamma   90.00
#
_symmetry.space_group_name_H-M   'P 1'
#
loop_
_entity.id
_entity.type
_entity.pdbx_description
1 polymer ?
#
loop_
_entity_poly.entity_id
_entity_poly.type
_entity_poly.pdbx_seq_one_letter_code
_entity_poly.pdbx_strand_id
1 'polypeptide(L)' 'MSAANTFVWKIDAAAATQLEKRLRENDFEFRDLAYAHFQARGDGMVINCYQSGKLVVQGKGADA' A
#
# COMPACT_ATOMS: atom_id res chain seq x y z
N MET A 1 -14.62 -18.54 4.98
CA MET A 1 -13.57 -17.51 5.08
C MET A 1 -13.74 -16.58 3.90
N SER A 2 -14.04 -15.29 4.10
CA SER A 2 -14.12 -14.33 2.98
C SER A 2 -12.72 -14.13 2.40
N ALA A 3 -12.57 -14.22 1.08
CA ALA A 3 -11.31 -13.94 0.39
C ALA A 3 -10.94 -12.47 0.64
N ALA A 4 -9.68 -12.19 0.98
CA ALA A 4 -9.21 -10.82 1.07
C ALA A 4 -9.19 -10.20 -0.33
N ASN A 5 -9.77 -9.01 -0.48
CA ASN A 5 -9.72 -8.27 -1.74
C ASN A 5 -8.27 -7.87 -2.02
N THR A 6 -7.87 -7.95 -3.30
CA THR A 6 -6.56 -7.50 -3.76
C THR A 6 -6.76 -6.58 -4.96
N PHE A 7 -6.27 -5.35 -4.83
CA PHE A 7 -6.23 -4.39 -5.92
C PHE A 7 -4.80 -4.09 -6.31
N VAL A 8 -4.60 -3.87 -7.60
CA VAL A 8 -3.30 -3.57 -8.17
C VAL A 8 -3.43 -2.38 -9.09
N TRP A 9 -2.59 -1.38 -8.88
CA TRP A 9 -2.49 -0.20 -9.74
C TRP A 9 -1.06 0.01 -10.21
N LYS A 10 -0.93 0.76 -11.30
CA LYS A 10 0.31 1.39 -11.72
C LYS A 10 0.24 2.86 -11.34
N ILE A 11 1.19 3.32 -10.54
CA ILE A 11 1.31 4.70 -10.11
C ILE A 11 2.70 5.24 -10.47
N ASP A 12 2.80 6.56 -10.62
CA ASP A 12 4.09 7.22 -10.77
C ASP A 12 4.73 7.54 -9.40
N ALA A 13 5.95 8.08 -9.44
CA ALA A 13 6.70 8.40 -8.24
C ALA A 13 6.05 9.51 -7.40
N ALA A 14 5.39 10.49 -8.04
CA ALA A 14 4.74 11.59 -7.32
C ALA A 14 3.53 11.08 -6.53
N ALA A 15 2.72 10.23 -7.14
CA ALA A 15 1.62 9.53 -6.50
C ALA A 15 2.11 8.61 -5.36
N ALA A 16 3.22 7.89 -5.55
CA ALA A 16 3.82 7.05 -4.51
C ALA A 16 4.24 7.88 -3.29
N THR A 17 4.92 9.02 -3.49
CA THR A 17 5.31 9.92 -2.39
C THR A 17 4.09 10.52 -1.69
N GLN A 18 3.06 10.94 -2.43
CA GLN A 18 1.83 11.47 -1.84
C GLN A 18 1.09 10.41 -1.02
N LEU A 19 1.03 9.17 -1.52
CA LEU A 19 0.43 8.04 -0.83
C LEU A 19 1.19 7.73 0.47
N GLU A 20 2.52 7.64 0.41
CA GLU A 20 3.35 7.41 1.60
C GLU A 20 3.06 8.44 2.70
N LYS A 21 3.02 9.73 2.33
CA LYS A 21 2.72 10.81 3.27
C LYS A 21 1.36 10.62 3.95
N ARG A 22 0.31 10.34 3.17
CA ARG A 22 -1.04 10.12 3.71
C ARG A 22 -1.07 8.93 4.67
N LEU A 23 -0.38 7.84 4.34
CA LEU A 23 -0.35 6.65 5.20
C LEU A 23 0.37 6.92 6.52
N ARG A 24 1.43 7.74 6.51
CA ARG A 24 2.11 8.19 7.75
C ARG A 24 1.22 9.08 8.62
N GLU A 25 0.35 9.89 8.01
CA GLU A 25 -0.60 10.74 8.73
C GLU A 25 -1.77 9.96 9.36
N ASN A 26 -2.01 8.72 8.92
CA ASN A 26 -3.12 7.86 9.38
C ASN A 26 -2.63 6.64 10.18
N ASP A 27 -1.50 6.77 10.87
CA ASP A 27 -0.98 5.75 11.81
C ASP A 27 -0.74 4.35 11.21
N PHE A 28 -0.46 4.25 9.90
CA PHE A 28 -0.01 2.99 9.32
C PHE A 28 1.38 2.61 9.83
N GLU A 29 1.58 1.33 10.12
CA GLU A 29 2.89 0.77 10.46
C GLU A 29 3.70 0.59 9.18
N PHE A 30 4.90 1.17 9.13
CA PHE A 30 5.81 1.04 7.99
C PHE A 30 6.84 -0.05 8.22
N ARG A 31 7.10 -0.83 7.15
CA ARG A 31 8.09 -1.90 7.14
C ARG A 31 8.92 -1.85 5.86
N ASP A 32 10.13 -2.38 5.98
CA ASP A 32 10.99 -2.58 4.82
C ASP A 32 10.52 -3.79 4.01
N LEU A 33 10.52 -3.63 2.68
CA LEU A 33 10.21 -4.68 1.73
C LEU A 33 11.17 -4.58 0.54
N ALA A 34 11.71 -5.71 0.11
CA ALA A 34 12.67 -5.75 -0.99
C ALA A 34 12.08 -5.12 -2.27
N TYR A 35 12.87 -4.24 -2.91
CA TYR A 35 12.51 -3.55 -4.16
C TYR A 35 11.27 -2.64 -4.05
N ALA A 36 10.87 -2.29 -2.83
CA ALA A 36 9.78 -1.37 -2.57
C ALA A 36 10.27 0.02 -2.14
N HIS A 37 9.45 1.03 -2.43
CA HIS A 37 9.55 2.32 -1.76
C HIS A 37 9.15 2.18 -0.29
N PHE A 38 8.04 1.48 -0.03
CA PHE A 38 7.57 1.17 1.31
C PHE A 38 6.58 -0.02 1.30
N GLN A 39 6.46 -0.65 2.46
CA GLN A 39 5.26 -1.39 2.86
C GLN A 39 4.59 -0.65 4.02
N ALA A 40 3.27 -0.54 3.97
CA ALA A 40 2.45 0.02 5.04
C ALA A 40 1.34 -0.96 5.44
N ARG A 41 1.07 -1.08 6.74
CA ARG A 41 0.02 -1.93 7.29
C ARG A 41 -0.83 -1.16 8.30
N GLY A 42 -2.13 -1.19 8.13
CA GLY A 42 -3.09 -0.44 8.94
C GLY A 42 -4.51 -0.78 8.50
N ASP A 43 -5.52 -0.48 9.32
CA ASP A 43 -6.95 -0.59 8.95
C ASP A 43 -7.36 -1.91 8.27
N GLY A 44 -6.77 -3.03 8.69
CA GLY A 44 -7.06 -4.35 8.12
C GLY A 44 -6.61 -4.53 6.67
N MET A 45 -5.69 -3.70 6.20
CA MET A 45 -5.06 -3.77 4.87
C MET A 45 -3.53 -3.71 4.93
N VAL A 46 -2.91 -4.19 3.85
CA VAL A 46 -1.48 -4.15 3.58
C VAL A 46 -1.27 -3.50 2.22
N ILE A 47 -0.41 -2.51 2.18
CA ILE A 47 -0.12 -1.68 1.00
C ILE A 47 1.36 -1.86 0.68
N ASN A 48 1.67 -2.37 -0.51
CA ASN A 48 3.03 -2.54 -1.01
C ASN A 48 3.23 -1.65 -2.23
N CYS A 49 4.17 -0.70 -2.16
CA CYS A 49 4.49 0.20 -3.27
C CYS A 49 5.89 -0.09 -3.80
N TYR A 50 5.99 -0.68 -4.99
CA TYR A 50 7.26 -1.10 -5.59
C TYR A 50 7.96 0.03 -6.34
N GLN A 51 9.30 -0.02 -6.42
CA GLN A 51 10.11 0.93 -7.20
C GLN A 51 9.78 0.94 -8.69
N SER A 52 9.16 -0.13 -9.18
CA SER A 52 8.63 -0.20 -10.54
C SER A 52 7.36 0.64 -10.75
N GLY A 53 6.78 1.25 -9.71
CA GLY A 53 5.49 1.94 -9.76
C GLY A 53 4.28 1.00 -9.60
N LYS A 54 4.49 -0.29 -9.31
CA LYS A 54 3.39 -1.21 -8.99
C LYS A 54 2.92 -0.96 -7.55
N LEU A 55 1.63 -0.66 -7.37
CA LEU A 55 0.97 -0.59 -6.07
C LEU A 55 0.09 -1.82 -5.89
N VAL A 56 0.22 -2.51 -4.75
CA VAL A 56 -0.66 -3.63 -4.37
C VAL A 56 -1.29 -3.31 -3.03
N VAL A 57 -2.63 -3.35 -2.96
CA VAL A 57 -3.39 -3.19 -1.73
C VAL A 57 -4.18 -4.46 -1.47
N GLN A 58 -4.00 -5.06 -0.30
CA GLN A 58 -4.64 -6.33 0.07
C GLN A 58 -5.28 -6.21 1.44
N GLY A 59 -6.52 -6.65 1.60
CA GLY A 59 -7.17 -6.60 2.91
C GLY A 59 -8.67 -6.69 2.85
N LYS A 60 -9.30 -6.76 4.02
CA LYS A 60 -10.76 -6.68 4.14
C LYS A 60 -11.27 -5.24 4.15
N GLY A 61 -10.43 -4.28 4.50
CA GLY A 61 -10.70 -2.84 4.36
C GLY A 61 -10.31 -2.29 2.99
N ALA A 62 -9.82 -3.16 2.09
CA ALA A 62 -9.63 -2.80 0.69
C ALA A 62 -10.98 -3.01 0.01
N ASP A 63 -11.81 -1.96 -0.02
CA ASP A 63 -13.02 -1.87 -0.83
C ASP A 63 -12.83 -0.72 -1.83
N ALA A 64 -13.34 -0.90 -3.05
CA ALA A 64 -13.16 0.03 -4.17
C ALA A 64 -14.07 1.26 -4.08
#